data_AF-A0A651I4T4-F1
#
_entry.id   AF-A0A651I4T4-F1
#
_cell.length_a   1.000
_cell.length_b   1.000
_cell.length_c   1.000
_cell.angle_alpha   90.00
_cell.angle_beta   90.00
_cell.angle_gamma   90.00
#
_symmetry.space_group_name_H-M   'P 1'
#
loop_
_entity.id
_entity.type
_entity.pdbx_description
1 polymer ?
#
loop_
_entity_poly.entity_id
_entity_poly.type
_entity_poly.pdbx_seq_one_letter_code
_entity_poly.pdbx_strand_id
1 'polypeptide(L)'
;MTFTGKTTYGAGADLPELVEDVSDIIGIVSPHETPLLDHLGDAARAAQSTRHEWIEDALLPNTDAIDDADFSDPFSDTVIPVLNASSFRTGDIVRVDGTTEVLLVTQVGASSVTVVRAYGGTTPASLETGFGLTILANAKLEGAEAEAARFTDRVRRSNFTQIFASTVEVSGSMQAARAHGVRDELDYQKQERMRELLR
;
A
#
# COMPACT_ATOMS: atom_id res chain seq x y z
N MET A 1 -17.09 31.78 2.37
CA MET A 1 -18.12 32.40 1.52
C MET A 1 -18.23 33.87 1.88
N THR A 2 -17.70 34.77 1.04
CA THR A 2 -17.88 36.22 1.21
C THR A 2 -19.14 36.65 0.46
N PHE A 3 -20.06 37.32 1.16
CA PHE A 3 -21.28 37.89 0.60
C PHE A 3 -20.92 39.03 -0.36
N THR A 4 -21.17 38.86 -1.66
CA THR A 4 -20.88 39.86 -2.71
C THR A 4 -22.14 40.51 -3.27
N GLY A 5 -23.21 40.64 -2.48
CA GLY A 5 -24.49 41.18 -2.93
C GLY A 5 -24.33 42.57 -3.56
N LYS A 6 -24.53 42.67 -4.87
CA LYS A 6 -24.79 43.95 -5.54
C LYS A 6 -26.19 44.40 -5.13
N THR A 7 -26.31 45.65 -4.69
CA THR A 7 -27.59 46.23 -4.29
C THR A 7 -28.48 46.49 -5.51
N THR A 8 -29.73 46.04 -5.43
CA THR A 8 -30.74 46.05 -6.51
C THR A 8 -31.11 47.44 -7.06
N TYR A 9 -30.70 48.52 -6.40
CA TYR A 9 -31.16 49.89 -6.70
C TYR A 9 -30.20 50.72 -7.57
N GLY A 10 -29.07 50.14 -8.00
CA GLY A 10 -28.04 50.84 -8.80
C GLY A 10 -28.08 50.59 -10.31
N ALA A 11 -29.16 50.01 -10.84
CA ALA A 11 -29.17 49.49 -12.20
C ALA A 11 -29.75 50.48 -13.24
N GLY A 12 -28.93 50.83 -14.24
CA GLY A 12 -29.35 51.58 -15.43
C GLY A 12 -30.06 50.70 -16.47
N ALA A 13 -30.56 51.34 -17.53
CA ALA A 13 -31.46 50.82 -18.57
C ALA A 13 -30.91 49.68 -19.46
N ASP A 14 -29.71 49.17 -19.19
CA ASP A 14 -29.03 48.13 -19.98
C ASP A 14 -29.06 46.74 -19.33
N LEU A 15 -29.89 46.52 -18.30
CA LEU A 15 -30.07 45.18 -17.76
C LEU A 15 -30.92 44.32 -18.72
N PRO A 16 -30.43 43.15 -19.16
CA PRO A 16 -31.28 42.16 -19.79
C PRO A 16 -32.31 41.67 -18.74
N GLU A 17 -33.58 41.98 -18.95
CA GLU A 17 -34.72 41.72 -18.03
C GLU A 17 -35.01 40.23 -17.76
N LEU A 18 -34.17 39.32 -18.24
CA LEU A 18 -34.33 37.87 -18.13
C LEU A 18 -33.01 37.19 -17.74
N VAL A 19 -32.29 37.73 -16.77
CA VAL A 19 -31.07 37.11 -16.25
C VAL A 19 -31.20 36.94 -14.74
N GLU A 20 -31.16 35.70 -14.28
CA GLU A 20 -31.06 35.36 -12.86
C GLU A 20 -29.72 35.90 -12.31
N ASP A 21 -29.75 36.51 -11.11
CA ASP A 21 -28.56 37.05 -10.44
C ASP A 21 -27.73 35.91 -9.84
N VAL A 22 -27.02 35.20 -10.71
CA VAL A 22 -26.08 34.13 -10.38
C VAL A 22 -24.64 34.60 -10.58
N SER A 23 -23.72 34.09 -9.75
CA SER A 23 -22.30 34.37 -9.90
C SER A 23 -21.80 33.94 -11.28
N ASP A 24 -20.99 34.77 -11.91
CA ASP A 24 -20.41 34.53 -13.25
C ASP A 24 -19.31 33.43 -13.25
N ILE A 25 -19.31 32.55 -12.26
CA ILE A 25 -18.39 31.43 -12.13
C ILE A 25 -19.19 30.23 -11.64
N ILE A 26 -19.18 29.15 -12.42
CA ILE A 26 -19.65 27.85 -11.94
C ILE A 26 -18.56 27.25 -11.06
N GLY A 27 -18.82 27.21 -9.75
CA GLY A 27 -17.97 26.51 -8.79
C GLY A 27 -18.19 25.00 -8.91
N ILE A 28 -17.11 24.25 -9.08
CA ILE A 28 -17.18 22.79 -9.13
C ILE A 28 -17.03 22.28 -7.68
N VAL A 29 -18.06 21.59 -7.18
CA VAL A 29 -18.23 21.28 -5.73
C VAL A 29 -17.89 19.82 -5.40
N SER A 30 -17.34 19.03 -6.33
CA SER A 30 -17.00 17.63 -6.03
C SER A 30 -15.57 17.49 -5.44
N PRO A 31 -15.28 16.44 -4.64
CA PRO A 31 -13.94 16.24 -4.09
C PRO A 31 -12.99 15.81 -5.21
N HIS A 32 -12.21 16.74 -5.77
CA HIS A 32 -11.25 16.45 -6.86
C HIS A 32 -9.79 16.54 -6.43
N GLU A 33 -9.54 16.86 -5.16
CA GLU A 33 -8.17 16.89 -4.66
C GLU A 33 -7.66 15.46 -4.61
N THR A 34 -6.54 15.21 -5.29
CA THR A 34 -5.78 13.96 -5.25
C THR A 34 -4.59 14.17 -4.32
N PRO A 35 -4.79 14.31 -2.99
CA PRO A 35 -3.75 14.76 -2.06
C PRO A 35 -2.52 13.84 -2.08
N LEU A 36 -2.73 12.56 -2.37
CA LEU A 36 -1.64 11.61 -2.53
C LEU A 36 -0.82 11.87 -3.80
N LEU A 37 -1.47 12.13 -4.95
CA LEU A 37 -0.76 12.40 -6.20
C LEU A 37 -0.03 13.74 -6.15
N ASP A 38 -0.65 14.76 -5.55
CA ASP A 38 0.00 16.06 -5.30
C ASP A 38 1.19 15.92 -4.34
N HIS A 39 1.08 15.10 -3.30
CA HIS A 39 2.18 14.82 -2.38
C HIS A 39 3.32 14.02 -3.02
N LEU A 40 3.00 13.03 -3.86
CA LEU A 40 3.99 12.23 -4.60
C LEU A 40 4.70 13.06 -5.67
N GLY A 41 3.99 14.04 -6.25
CA GLY A 41 4.48 14.94 -7.28
C GLY A 41 4.74 14.26 -8.63
N ASP A 42 5.27 15.05 -9.56
CA ASP A 42 5.59 14.56 -10.89
C ASP A 42 6.85 13.71 -10.91
N ALA A 43 6.82 12.62 -11.69
CA ALA A 43 7.98 11.77 -11.86
C ALA A 43 9.12 12.53 -12.55
N ALA A 44 10.34 12.47 -11.99
CA ALA A 44 11.53 13.11 -12.55
C ALA A 44 11.94 12.57 -13.94
N ARG A 45 11.39 11.43 -14.36
CA ARG A 45 11.72 10.77 -15.64
C ARG A 45 10.43 10.32 -16.32
N ALA A 46 10.31 10.61 -17.62
CA ALA A 46 9.18 10.16 -18.42
C ALA A 46 9.26 8.65 -18.67
N ALA A 47 8.11 7.98 -18.62
CA ALA A 47 7.95 6.59 -19.02
C ALA A 47 8.21 6.44 -20.53
N GLN A 48 9.06 5.47 -20.91
CA GLN A 48 9.45 5.22 -22.31
C GLN A 48 8.78 3.95 -22.89
N SER A 49 8.06 3.18 -22.07
CA SER A 49 7.49 1.88 -22.45
C SER A 49 6.13 1.68 -21.80
N THR A 50 5.25 0.93 -22.47
CA THR A 50 3.97 0.47 -21.90
C THR A 50 4.19 -0.56 -20.79
N ARG A 51 5.33 -1.27 -20.79
CA ARG A 51 5.71 -2.25 -19.76
C ARG A 51 7.07 -1.90 -19.17
N HIS A 52 7.10 -1.71 -17.86
CA HIS A 52 8.31 -1.46 -17.09
C HIS A 52 8.63 -2.68 -16.24
N GLU A 53 9.84 -3.20 -16.37
CA GLU A 53 10.30 -4.34 -15.60
C GLU A 53 11.52 -3.97 -14.77
N TRP A 54 11.58 -4.53 -13.56
CA TRP A 54 12.73 -4.39 -12.68
C TRP A 54 12.95 -5.71 -11.93
N ILE A 55 14.17 -5.88 -11.42
CA ILE A 55 14.55 -7.06 -10.66
C ILE A 55 14.60 -6.67 -9.19
N GLU A 56 13.90 -7.44 -8.36
CA GLU A 56 13.92 -7.32 -6.91
C GLU A 56 14.59 -8.54 -6.30
N ASP A 57 15.20 -8.33 -5.15
CA ASP A 57 15.74 -9.37 -4.28
C ASP A 57 15.34 -9.02 -2.86
N ALA A 58 15.08 -10.03 -2.05
CA ALA A 58 14.72 -9.87 -0.66
C ALA A 58 15.81 -10.47 0.23
N LEU A 59 15.97 -9.94 1.43
CA LEU A 59 16.81 -10.60 2.42
C LEU A 59 16.19 -11.94 2.82
N LEU A 60 17.02 -12.83 3.38
CA LEU A 60 16.53 -14.05 3.98
C LEU A 60 15.48 -13.73 5.06
N PRO A 61 14.35 -14.45 5.08
CA PRO A 61 13.32 -14.21 6.07
C PRO A 61 13.86 -14.50 7.47
N ASN A 62 13.62 -13.57 8.39
CA ASN A 62 13.90 -13.70 9.82
C ASN A 62 12.63 -13.95 10.64
N THR A 63 11.49 -14.11 9.99
CA THR A 63 10.20 -14.41 10.58
C THR A 63 9.53 -15.55 9.84
N ASP A 64 8.83 -16.41 10.56
CA ASP A 64 7.95 -17.44 10.01
C ASP A 64 6.71 -17.59 10.90
N ALA A 65 5.79 -18.51 10.60
CA ALA A 65 4.64 -18.80 11.44
C ALA A 65 4.56 -20.29 11.81
N ILE A 66 4.00 -20.56 12.99
CA ILE A 66 3.68 -21.92 13.42
C ILE A 66 2.51 -22.46 12.58
N ASP A 67 2.65 -23.67 12.05
CA ASP A 67 1.63 -24.35 11.23
C ASP A 67 1.27 -25.70 11.86
N ASP A 68 0.83 -25.65 13.12
CA ASP A 68 0.40 -26.82 13.87
C ASP A 68 -1.07 -26.66 14.26
N ALA A 69 -1.94 -27.46 13.66
CA ALA A 69 -3.37 -27.46 13.97
C ALA A 69 -3.73 -28.30 15.19
N ASP A 70 -2.84 -29.20 15.62
CA ASP A 70 -3.12 -30.26 16.59
C ASP A 70 -1.98 -30.41 17.62
N PHE A 71 -1.78 -29.38 18.45
CA PHE A 71 -0.85 -29.46 19.58
C PHE A 71 -1.26 -30.58 20.55
N SER A 72 -0.28 -31.40 20.93
CA SER A 72 -0.46 -32.41 21.99
C SER A 72 -0.47 -31.75 23.37
N ASP A 73 0.42 -30.77 23.58
CA ASP A 73 0.40 -29.83 24.70
C ASP A 73 1.03 -28.49 24.28
N PRO A 74 0.23 -27.42 24.13
CA PRO A 74 0.75 -26.14 23.63
C PRO A 74 1.78 -25.49 24.56
N PHE A 75 1.89 -25.89 25.82
CA PHE A 75 2.87 -25.38 26.78
C PHE A 75 4.20 -26.13 26.78
N SER A 76 4.25 -27.36 26.28
CA SER A 76 5.43 -28.23 26.42
C SER A 76 5.90 -28.89 25.14
N ASP A 77 5.11 -28.87 24.06
CA ASP A 77 5.50 -29.44 22.78
C ASP A 77 6.82 -28.82 22.27
N THR A 78 7.77 -29.71 21.96
CA THR A 78 9.14 -29.36 21.55
C THR A 78 9.36 -29.52 20.06
N VAL A 79 8.44 -30.13 19.33
CA VAL A 79 8.48 -30.22 17.87
C VAL A 79 7.39 -29.30 17.35
N ILE A 80 7.79 -28.21 16.72
CA ILE A 80 6.88 -27.17 16.24
C ILE A 80 6.86 -27.22 14.71
N PRO A 81 5.77 -27.68 14.10
CA PRO A 81 5.50 -27.48 12.68
C PRO A 81 5.52 -26.00 12.30
N VAL A 82 6.18 -25.66 11.19
CA VAL A 82 6.31 -24.26 10.72
C VAL A 82 6.03 -24.20 9.23
N LEU A 83 5.60 -23.03 8.77
CA LEU A 83 5.26 -22.83 7.36
C LEU A 83 6.47 -23.02 6.43
N ASN A 84 7.66 -22.56 6.83
CA ASN A 84 8.89 -22.61 6.05
C ASN A 84 10.11 -22.95 6.92
N ALA A 85 10.35 -24.24 7.16
CA ALA A 85 11.48 -24.70 7.98
C ALA A 85 12.86 -24.27 7.46
N SER A 86 13.02 -24.00 6.15
CA SER A 86 14.26 -23.50 5.53
C SER A 86 14.66 -22.09 5.98
N SER A 87 13.76 -21.37 6.65
CA SER A 87 14.02 -20.07 7.27
C SER A 87 14.97 -20.19 8.47
N PHE A 88 14.91 -21.32 9.18
CA PHE A 88 15.62 -21.58 10.43
C PHE A 88 16.91 -22.36 10.24
N ARG A 89 17.76 -22.30 11.26
CA ARG A 89 18.99 -23.08 11.42
C ARG A 89 19.08 -23.64 12.83
N THR A 90 19.83 -24.73 12.97
CA THR A 90 20.24 -25.22 14.28
C THR A 90 21.00 -24.12 15.03
N GLY A 91 20.66 -23.93 16.30
CA GLY A 91 21.21 -22.88 17.14
C GLY A 91 20.44 -21.56 17.08
N ASP A 92 19.43 -21.42 16.23
CA ASP A 92 18.62 -20.19 16.21
C ASP A 92 17.87 -20.00 17.53
N ILE A 93 17.94 -18.78 18.04
CA ILE A 93 17.14 -18.29 19.16
C ILE A 93 15.93 -17.60 18.54
N VAL A 94 14.75 -18.16 18.80
CA VAL A 94 13.49 -17.73 18.20
C VAL A 94 12.57 -17.24 19.31
N ARG A 95 11.88 -16.12 19.09
CA ARG A 95 10.84 -15.63 19.98
C ARG A 95 9.48 -15.80 19.35
N VAL A 96 8.51 -16.21 20.16
CA VAL A 96 7.11 -16.31 19.74
C VAL A 96 6.45 -14.93 19.89
N ASP A 97 5.87 -14.43 18.81
CA ASP A 97 5.24 -13.12 18.76
C ASP A 97 4.06 -13.04 19.74
N GLY A 98 3.89 -11.87 20.36
CA GLY A 98 2.88 -11.67 21.41
C GLY A 98 3.25 -12.25 22.78
N THR A 99 4.39 -12.95 22.90
CA THR A 99 4.87 -13.52 24.15
C THR A 99 6.31 -13.10 24.46
N THR A 100 6.75 -13.33 25.68
CA THR A 100 8.17 -13.19 26.07
C THR A 100 8.93 -14.52 25.99
N GLU A 101 8.29 -15.60 25.51
CA GLU A 101 8.93 -16.90 25.43
C GLU A 101 9.99 -16.92 24.34
N VAL A 102 11.16 -17.42 24.70
CA VAL A 102 12.27 -17.66 23.79
C VAL A 102 12.52 -19.16 23.70
N LEU A 103 12.75 -19.61 22.48
CA LEU A 103 12.96 -20.99 22.07
C LEU A 103 14.37 -21.12 21.49
N LEU A 104 15.07 -22.21 21.81
CA LEU A 104 16.33 -22.56 21.13
C LEU A 104 16.08 -23.68 20.15
N VAL A 105 16.37 -23.46 18.88
CA VAL A 105 16.28 -24.47 17.82
C VAL A 105 17.44 -25.46 17.94
N THR A 106 17.15 -26.73 18.12
CA THR A 106 18.16 -27.81 18.21
C THR A 106 18.27 -28.60 16.91
N GLN A 107 17.18 -28.70 16.15
CA GLN A 107 17.15 -29.40 14.88
C GLN A 107 16.10 -28.79 13.96
N VAL A 108 16.44 -28.71 12.67
CA VAL A 108 15.50 -28.30 11.62
C VAL A 108 15.16 -29.53 10.78
N GLY A 109 13.86 -29.85 10.71
CA GLY A 109 13.29 -30.89 9.86
C GLY A 109 12.85 -30.35 8.50
N ALA A 110 12.09 -31.15 7.75
CA ALA A 110 11.58 -30.75 6.43
C ALA A 110 10.48 -29.67 6.52
N SER A 111 9.60 -29.76 7.52
CA SER A 111 8.46 -28.85 7.74
C SER A 111 8.23 -28.55 9.23
N SER A 112 9.22 -28.81 10.07
CA SER A 112 9.13 -28.59 11.51
C SER A 112 10.49 -28.26 12.10
N VAL A 113 10.47 -27.65 13.27
CA VAL A 113 11.65 -27.28 14.03
C VAL A 113 11.56 -27.89 15.42
N THR A 114 12.60 -28.60 15.84
CA THR A 114 12.71 -29.10 17.21
C THR A 114 13.38 -28.04 18.07
N VAL A 115 12.77 -27.71 19.21
CA VAL A 115 13.18 -26.62 20.08
C VAL A 115 13.30 -27.06 21.53
N VAL A 116 14.12 -26.33 22.29
CA VAL A 116 14.05 -26.27 23.75
C VAL A 116 13.18 -25.08 24.15
N ARG A 117 12.10 -25.36 24.88
CA ARG A 117 11.18 -24.37 25.46
C ARG A 117 11.85 -23.59 26.59
N ALA A 118 11.30 -22.43 26.96
CA ALA A 118 11.76 -21.65 28.11
C ALA A 118 13.27 -21.30 28.09
N TYR A 119 13.85 -21.09 26.90
CA TYR A 119 15.28 -20.85 26.78
C TYR A 119 15.67 -19.52 27.43
N GLY A 120 16.79 -19.51 28.16
CA GLY A 120 17.23 -18.32 28.90
C GLY A 120 16.37 -18.00 30.13
N GLY A 121 15.56 -18.94 30.62
CA GLY A 121 14.73 -18.77 31.81
C GLY A 121 13.39 -18.07 31.56
N THR A 122 12.95 -17.98 30.30
CA THR A 122 11.63 -17.43 29.96
C THR A 122 10.50 -18.37 30.37
N THR A 123 9.32 -17.84 30.65
CA THR A 123 8.15 -18.67 30.98
C THR A 123 7.49 -19.22 29.70
N PRO A 124 7.19 -20.53 29.61
CA PRO A 124 6.43 -21.08 28.50
C PRO A 124 5.06 -20.44 28.33
N ALA A 125 4.71 -20.12 27.09
CA ALA A 125 3.39 -19.67 26.70
C ALA A 125 2.65 -20.77 25.93
N SER A 126 1.31 -20.69 25.89
CA SER A 126 0.52 -21.55 25.02
C SER A 126 0.82 -21.17 23.57
N LEU A 127 1.29 -22.13 22.78
CA LEU A 127 1.44 -21.96 21.34
C LEU A 127 0.11 -22.21 20.62
N GLU A 128 -0.13 -21.46 19.55
CA GLU A 128 -1.30 -21.61 18.69
C GLU A 128 -0.86 -21.52 17.21
N THR A 129 -1.64 -22.10 16.32
CA THR A 129 -1.42 -21.99 14.87
C THR A 129 -1.41 -20.53 14.45
N GLY A 130 -0.51 -20.15 13.55
CA GLY A 130 -0.40 -18.79 13.02
C GLY A 130 0.35 -17.81 13.92
N PHE A 131 0.82 -18.23 15.10
CA PHE A 131 1.73 -17.40 15.88
C PHE A 131 3.03 -17.18 15.12
N GLY A 132 3.46 -15.91 15.07
CA GLY A 132 4.72 -15.51 14.45
C GLY A 132 5.91 -15.99 15.26
N LEU A 133 6.94 -16.46 14.56
CA LEU A 133 8.23 -16.86 15.09
C LEU A 133 9.28 -15.92 14.54
N THR A 134 9.86 -15.08 15.40
CA THR A 134 10.91 -14.13 15.01
C THR A 134 12.29 -14.66 15.45
N ILE A 135 13.21 -14.81 14.50
CA ILE A 135 14.61 -15.19 14.77
C ILE A 135 15.33 -13.97 15.34
N LEU A 136 15.82 -14.07 16.58
CA LEU A 136 16.54 -13.00 17.27
C LEU A 136 18.05 -13.05 16.99
N ALA A 137 18.62 -14.24 17.06
CA ALA A 137 20.05 -14.48 16.89
C ALA A 137 20.31 -15.97 16.64
N ASN A 138 21.54 -16.33 16.29
CA ASN A 138 22.00 -17.71 16.24
C ASN A 138 23.08 -17.93 17.31
N ALA A 139 22.87 -18.89 18.20
CA ALA A 139 23.79 -19.29 19.24
C ALA A 139 24.79 -20.32 18.69
N LYS A 140 25.84 -19.84 18.02
CA LYS A 140 26.95 -20.70 17.60
C LYS A 140 27.88 -21.03 18.76
N LEU A 141 28.36 -22.27 18.75
CA LEU A 141 29.47 -22.68 19.61
C LEU A 141 30.76 -22.01 19.13
N GLU A 142 31.57 -21.55 20.08
CA GLU A 142 32.90 -21.00 19.80
C GLU A 142 33.81 -22.06 19.15
N GLY A 143 34.46 -21.70 18.04
CA GLY A 143 35.33 -22.60 17.28
C GLY A 143 34.62 -23.57 16.34
N ALA A 144 33.29 -23.46 16.17
CA ALA A 144 32.55 -24.26 15.21
C ALA A 144 32.90 -23.90 13.74
N GLU A 145 32.70 -24.87 12.85
CA GLU A 145 32.89 -24.68 11.40
C GLU A 145 31.89 -23.66 10.84
N ALA A 146 32.26 -23.00 9.74
CA ALA A 146 31.37 -22.10 9.03
C ALA A 146 30.17 -22.87 8.45
N GLU A 147 28.97 -22.31 8.61
CA GLU A 147 27.77 -22.88 8.02
C GLU A 147 27.72 -22.64 6.51
N ALA A 148 26.97 -23.50 5.80
CA ALA A 148 26.69 -23.33 4.39
C ALA A 148 26.07 -21.94 4.10
N ALA A 149 26.47 -21.33 2.99
CA ALA A 149 25.89 -20.08 2.52
C ALA A 149 24.41 -20.28 2.13
N ARG A 150 23.57 -19.30 2.47
CA ARG A 150 22.18 -19.21 2.01
C ARG A 150 22.08 -18.16 0.92
N PHE A 151 21.17 -18.39 -0.01
CA PHE A 151 20.94 -17.53 -1.17
C PHE A 151 19.46 -17.22 -1.28
N THR A 152 19.16 -16.05 -1.83
CA THR A 152 17.83 -15.65 -2.27
C THR A 152 17.84 -15.48 -3.78
N ASP A 153 16.71 -15.80 -4.40
CA ASP A 153 16.57 -15.69 -5.84
C ASP A 153 16.02 -14.32 -6.24
N ARG A 154 16.61 -13.77 -7.29
CA ARG A 154 16.18 -12.51 -7.88
C ARG A 154 14.90 -12.72 -8.67
N VAL A 155 13.85 -11.97 -8.33
CA VAL A 155 12.53 -12.07 -8.98
C VAL A 155 12.31 -10.85 -9.88
N ARG A 156 11.83 -11.10 -11.10
CA ARG A 156 11.43 -10.02 -12.02
C ARG A 156 10.02 -9.55 -11.70
N ARG A 157 9.88 -8.25 -11.45
CA ARG A 157 8.59 -7.55 -11.31
C ARG A 157 8.28 -6.75 -12.56
N SER A 158 7.00 -6.44 -12.75
CA SER A 158 6.54 -5.62 -13.86
C SER A 158 5.39 -4.71 -13.46
N ASN A 159 5.35 -3.52 -14.04
CA ASN A 159 4.20 -2.62 -14.03
C ASN A 159 3.91 -2.13 -15.45
N PHE A 160 2.69 -1.67 -15.67
CA PHE A 160 2.20 -1.20 -16.96
C PHE A 160 1.85 0.27 -16.88
N THR A 161 2.03 0.97 -17.99
CA THR A 161 1.43 2.29 -18.22
C THR A 161 0.27 2.12 -19.20
N GLN A 162 -0.78 2.91 -19.04
CA GLN A 162 -1.94 2.90 -19.92
C GLN A 162 -2.30 4.32 -20.35
N ILE A 163 -2.91 4.44 -21.53
CA ILE A 163 -3.51 5.68 -22.01
C ILE A 163 -4.90 5.81 -21.41
N PHE A 164 -5.11 6.87 -20.62
CA PHE A 164 -6.43 7.31 -20.19
C PHE A 164 -6.99 8.29 -21.22
N ALA A 165 -8.23 8.08 -21.65
CA ALA A 165 -8.87 8.91 -22.65
C ALA A 165 -10.35 9.15 -22.28
N SER A 166 -10.79 10.38 -22.48
CA SER A 166 -12.16 10.82 -22.25
C SER A 166 -12.60 11.72 -23.42
N THR A 167 -13.78 11.49 -23.97
CA THR A 167 -14.31 12.29 -25.08
C THR A 167 -15.13 13.45 -24.54
N VAL A 168 -14.95 14.63 -25.14
CA VAL A 168 -15.80 15.82 -24.92
C VAL A 168 -16.46 16.17 -26.25
N GLU A 169 -17.77 16.37 -26.23
CA GLU A 169 -18.55 16.82 -27.37
C GLU A 169 -19.50 17.92 -26.93
N VAL A 170 -19.52 19.03 -27.67
CA VAL A 170 -20.41 20.17 -27.45
C VAL A 170 -21.03 20.54 -28.79
N SER A 171 -22.35 20.75 -28.82
CA SER A 171 -23.04 21.13 -30.05
C SER A 171 -22.73 22.57 -30.43
N GLY A 172 -22.71 22.88 -31.73
CA GLY A 172 -22.45 24.25 -32.21
C GLY A 172 -23.49 25.27 -31.75
N SER A 173 -24.74 24.85 -31.51
CA SER A 173 -25.78 25.71 -30.94
C SER A 173 -25.53 26.01 -29.45
N MET A 174 -25.04 25.03 -28.69
CA MET A 174 -24.66 25.21 -27.28
C MET A 174 -23.42 26.09 -27.16
N GLN A 175 -22.44 25.94 -28.06
CA GLN A 175 -21.25 26.80 -28.08
C GLN A 175 -21.57 28.25 -28.47
N ALA A 176 -22.58 28.47 -29.32
CA ALA A 176 -23.05 29.81 -29.67
C ALA A 176 -23.93 30.44 -28.57
N ALA A 177 -24.54 29.62 -27.70
CA ALA A 177 -25.33 30.09 -26.58
C ALA A 177 -24.40 30.66 -25.49
N ARG A 178 -24.73 31.84 -24.98
CA ARG A 178 -24.01 32.45 -23.85
C ARG A 178 -24.53 31.82 -22.55
N ALA A 179 -23.96 30.69 -22.17
CA ALA A 179 -24.24 30.06 -20.87
C ALA A 179 -23.74 30.95 -19.72
N HIS A 180 -24.45 30.93 -18.60
CA HIS A 180 -24.05 31.68 -17.41
C HIS A 180 -22.80 31.07 -16.75
N GLY A 181 -21.84 31.91 -16.38
CA GLY A 181 -20.66 31.51 -15.62
C GLY A 181 -19.68 30.58 -16.34
N VAL A 182 -19.85 30.38 -17.65
CA VAL A 182 -18.96 29.61 -18.52
C VAL A 182 -18.68 30.40 -19.79
N ARG A 183 -17.42 30.81 -19.97
CA ARG A 183 -16.98 31.56 -21.14
C ARG A 183 -16.91 30.71 -22.41
N ASP A 184 -16.54 29.44 -22.27
CA ASP A 184 -16.53 28.43 -23.33
C ASP A 184 -16.89 27.07 -22.73
N GLU A 185 -18.02 26.50 -23.17
CA GLU A 185 -18.53 25.21 -22.70
C GLU A 185 -17.57 24.07 -23.01
N LEU A 186 -16.85 24.14 -24.13
CA LEU A 186 -15.90 23.11 -24.51
C LEU A 186 -14.73 23.06 -23.51
N ASP A 187 -14.23 24.21 -23.10
CA ASP A 187 -13.12 24.29 -22.14
C ASP A 187 -13.56 23.89 -20.73
N TYR A 188 -14.79 24.21 -20.33
CA TYR A 188 -15.36 23.73 -19.08
C TYR A 188 -15.41 22.19 -19.04
N GLN A 189 -15.96 21.56 -20.08
CA GLN A 189 -16.04 20.10 -20.17
C GLN A 189 -14.65 19.44 -20.24
N LYS A 190 -13.66 20.06 -20.89
CA LYS A 190 -12.27 19.57 -20.87
C LYS A 190 -11.69 19.56 -19.44
N GLN A 191 -11.91 20.62 -18.67
CA GLN A 191 -11.43 20.68 -17.29
C GLN A 191 -12.08 19.62 -16.41
N GLU A 192 -13.39 19.41 -16.55
CA GLU A 192 -14.11 18.35 -15.84
C GLU A 192 -13.55 16.96 -16.19
N ARG A 193 -13.36 16.66 -17.47
CA ARG A 193 -12.82 15.37 -17.89
C ARG A 193 -11.37 15.15 -17.46
N MET A 194 -10.51 16.17 -17.50
CA MET A 194 -9.15 16.04 -16.98
C MET A 194 -9.14 15.74 -15.48
N ARG A 195 -10.06 16.34 -14.71
CA ARG A 195 -10.20 16.05 -13.28
C ARG A 195 -10.77 14.66 -13.02
N GLU A 196 -11.69 14.20 -13.85
CA GLU A 196 -12.24 12.84 -13.77
C GLU A 196 -11.18 11.78 -14.10
N LEU A 197 -10.30 12.03 -15.09
CA LEU A 197 -9.20 11.12 -15.42
C LEU A 197 -8.12 11.04 -14.33
N LEU A 198 -8.06 12.02 -13.42
CA LEU A 198 -7.13 12.02 -12.29
C LEU A 198 -7.66 11.26 -11.06
N ARG A 199 -8.94 10.90 -11.03
CA ARG A 199 -9.58 10.11 -9.96
C ARG A 199 -9.27 8.62 -10.08
#